data_AF-A0A2G6LB02-F1
#
_entry.id   AF-A0A2G6LB02-F1
#
_cell.length_a   1.000
_cell.length_b   1.000
_cell.length_c   1.000
_cell.angle_alpha   90.00
_cell.angle_beta   90.00
_cell.angle_gamma   90.00
#
_symmetry.space_group_name_H-M   'P 1'
#
loop_
_entity.id
_entity.type
_entity.pdbx_description
1 polymer ?
#
loop_
_entity_poly.entity_id
_entity_poly.type
_entity_poly.pdbx_seq_one_letter_code
_entity_poly.pdbx_strand_id
1 'polypeptide(L)'
;MDSHFRPWMLPEGVVEALPHDAEKLNHLEQIALSTFARWGYQPLRPPMLEYVDTFISGSSIGDLAEQTLQFKDQKSGRQLGLRVIRQCQ
;
A
#
# COMPACT_ATOMS: atom_id res chain seq x y z
N MET A 1 -11.78 32.06 -0.31
CA MET A 1 -11.85 30.83 -1.14
C MET A 1 -11.71 29.71 -0.15
N ASP A 2 -12.84 29.34 0.45
CA ASP A 2 -12.85 28.70 1.76
C ASP A 2 -12.98 27.20 1.55
N SER A 3 -11.83 26.52 1.51
CA SER A 3 -11.79 25.06 1.56
C SER A 3 -12.30 24.62 2.93
N HIS A 4 -13.56 24.20 2.98
CA HIS A 4 -14.14 23.54 4.14
C HIS A 4 -13.49 22.16 4.28
N PHE A 5 -12.25 22.12 4.79
CA PHE A 5 -11.56 20.89 5.15
C PHE A 5 -12.35 20.22 6.28
N ARG A 6 -13.12 19.19 5.94
CA ARG A 6 -13.84 18.38 6.92
C ARG A 6 -12.87 17.30 7.41
N PRO A 7 -12.49 17.28 8.70
CA PRO A 7 -11.46 16.38 9.23
C PRO A 7 -11.80 14.88 9.18
N TRP A 8 -12.99 14.54 8.68
CA TRP A 8 -13.51 13.17 8.59
C TRP A 8 -13.67 12.68 7.14
N MET A 9 -13.25 13.45 6.14
CA MET A 9 -13.29 13.01 4.74
C MET A 9 -11.99 12.30 4.39
N LEU A 10 -12.13 11.09 3.83
CA LEU A 10 -11.01 10.36 3.27
C LEU A 10 -10.43 11.11 2.06
N PRO A 11 -9.11 11.03 1.83
CA PRO A 11 -8.51 11.53 0.60
C PRO A 11 -9.13 10.88 -0.64
N GLU A 12 -9.05 11.58 -1.77
CA GLU A 12 -9.46 11.03 -3.05
C GLU A 12 -8.75 9.69 -3.33
N GLY A 13 -9.52 8.70 -3.77
CA GLY A 13 -9.01 7.34 -4.03
C GLY A 13 -8.83 6.46 -2.79
N VAL A 14 -9.03 6.99 -1.57
CA VAL A 14 -9.03 6.20 -0.34
C VAL A 14 -10.46 5.82 0.01
N VAL A 15 -10.71 4.52 0.13
CA VAL A 15 -11.99 3.97 0.56
C VAL A 15 -11.81 3.20 1.86
N GLU A 16 -12.78 3.33 2.75
CA GLU A 16 -12.87 2.48 3.93
C GLU A 16 -13.74 1.26 3.59
N ALA A 17 -13.23 0.07 3.87
CA ALA A 17 -14.04 -1.15 3.77
C ALA A 17 -14.97 -1.21 4.98
N LEU A 18 -16.28 -1.08 4.74
CA LEU A 18 -17.30 -1.29 5.76
C LEU A 18 -17.32 -2.77 6.19
N PRO A 19 -17.90 -3.11 7.35
CA PRO A 19 -17.82 -4.47 7.91
C PRO A 19 -18.15 -5.59 6.91
N HIS A 20 -19.21 -5.43 6.13
CA HIS A 20 -19.62 -6.39 5.09
C HIS A 20 -18.56 -6.60 3.99
N ASP A 21 -17.90 -5.53 3.55
CA ASP A 21 -16.88 -5.63 2.51
C ASP A 21 -15.53 -6.09 3.08
N ALA A 22 -15.21 -5.70 4.32
CA ALA A 22 -14.06 -6.22 5.05
C ALA A 22 -14.17 -7.74 5.25
N GLU A 23 -15.35 -8.26 5.60
CA GLU A 23 -15.60 -9.70 5.73
C GLU A 23 -15.34 -10.44 4.41
N LYS A 24 -15.83 -9.92 3.28
CA LYS A 24 -15.57 -10.51 1.96
C LYS A 24 -14.09 -10.51 1.62
N LEU A 25 -13.38 -9.40 1.85
CA LEU A 25 -11.94 -9.29 1.59
C LEU A 25 -11.14 -10.29 2.43
N ASN A 26 -11.45 -10.40 3.72
CA ASN A 26 -10.81 -11.36 4.62
C ASN A 26 -11.08 -12.81 4.17
N HIS A 27 -12.29 -13.11 3.71
CA HIS A 27 -12.62 -14.44 3.20
C HIS A 27 -11.79 -14.79 1.95
N LEU A 28 -11.65 -13.85 1.01
CA LEU A 28 -10.82 -14.04 -0.19
C LEU A 28 -9.34 -14.21 0.17
N GLU A 29 -8.82 -13.43 1.12
CA GLU A 29 -7.45 -13.58 1.62
C GLU A 29 -7.23 -14.98 2.20
N GLN A 30 -8.15 -15.48 3.02
CA GLN A 30 -8.08 -16.82 3.60
C GLN A 30 -8.05 -17.92 2.53
N ILE A 31 -8.87 -17.80 1.48
CA ILE A 31 -8.86 -18.76 0.37
C ILE A 31 -7.53 -18.74 -0.37
N ALA A 32 -6.98 -17.57 -0.67
CA ALA A 32 -5.69 -17.44 -1.35
C ALA A 32 -4.57 -18.05 -0.49
N LEU A 33 -4.49 -17.66 0.79
CA LEU A 33 -3.46 -18.15 1.72
C LEU A 33 -3.54 -19.66 1.94
N SER A 34 -4.75 -20.20 2.14
CA SER A 34 -4.94 -21.66 2.30
C SER A 34 -4.56 -22.42 1.04
N THR A 35 -4.82 -21.86 -0.14
CA THR A 35 -4.39 -22.43 -1.41
C THR A 35 -2.88 -22.51 -1.46
N PHE A 36 -2.15 -21.40 -1.29
CA PHE A 36 -0.69 -21.40 -1.34
C PHE A 36 -0.04 -22.26 -0.25
N ALA A 37 -0.61 -22.30 0.95
CA ALA A 37 -0.15 -23.16 2.04
C ALA A 37 -0.17 -24.65 1.65
N ARG A 38 -1.16 -25.11 0.87
CA ARG A 38 -1.21 -26.51 0.37
C ARG A 38 -0.06 -26.87 -0.56
N TRP A 39 0.59 -25.87 -1.16
CA TRP A 39 1.77 -26.03 -2.01
C TRP A 39 3.09 -25.80 -1.24
N GLY A 40 3.04 -25.65 0.09
CA GLY A 40 4.22 -25.47 0.95
C GLY A 40 4.74 -24.04 1.04
N TYR A 41 4.02 -23.05 0.49
CA TYR A 41 4.40 -21.65 0.64
C TYR A 41 4.06 -21.11 2.03
N GLN A 42 4.90 -20.19 2.52
CA GLN A 42 4.69 -19.47 3.77
C GLN A 42 4.36 -18.01 3.47
N PRO A 43 3.39 -17.40 4.17
CA PRO A 43 3.05 -16.00 3.96
C PRO A 43 4.19 -15.08 4.44
N LEU A 44 4.54 -14.11 3.62
CA LEU A 44 5.38 -12.97 3.99
C LEU A 44 4.53 -11.70 3.88
N ARG A 45 4.61 -10.82 4.90
CA ARG A 45 3.99 -9.49 4.91
C ARG A 45 5.10 -8.44 4.85
N PRO A 46 5.48 -7.93 3.67
CA PRO A 46 6.49 -6.88 3.55
C PRO A 46 6.04 -5.59 4.26
N PRO A 47 7.00 -4.74 4.68
CA PRO A 47 6.65 -3.41 5.17
C PRO A 47 5.95 -2.59 4.08
N MET A 48 4.95 -1.81 4.47
CA MET A 48 4.29 -0.87 3.55
C MET A 48 5.14 0.38 3.28
N LEU A 49 6.11 0.66 4.16
CA LEU A 49 7.00 1.80 4.11
C LEU A 49 8.44 1.34 3.88
N GLU A 50 9.04 1.81 2.80
CA GLU A 50 10.42 1.48 2.44
C GLU A 50 11.16 2.77 2.06
N TYR A 51 12.47 2.83 2.25
CA TYR A 51 13.25 3.98 1.80
C TYR A 51 13.30 4.01 0.27
N VAL A 52 13.08 5.18 -0.32
CA VAL A 52 12.97 5.35 -1.78
C VAL A 52 14.24 4.91 -2.51
N ASP A 53 15.41 5.14 -1.90
CA ASP A 53 16.72 4.71 -2.41
C ASP A 53 16.86 3.18 -2.51
N THR A 54 16.20 2.44 -1.62
CA THR A 54 16.19 0.97 -1.57
C THR A 54 15.14 0.42 -2.54
N PHE A 55 13.99 1.09 -2.64
CA PHE A 55 12.85 0.70 -3.47
C PHE A 55 13.14 0.77 -4.98
N ILE A 56 13.85 1.82 -5.44
CA ILE A 56 14.15 2.06 -6.87
C ILE A 56 15.19 1.05 -7.41
N SER A 57 16.00 0.43 -6.54
CA SER A 57 17.06 -0.50 -6.97
C SER A 57 16.55 -1.82 -7.56
N GLY A 58 15.30 -2.21 -7.27
CA GLY A 58 14.70 -3.47 -7.76
C GLY A 58 13.70 -3.32 -8.91
N SER A 59 13.33 -2.09 -9.31
CA SER A 59 12.34 -1.83 -10.36
C SER A 59 12.96 -0.98 -11.47
N SER A 60 13.25 -1.58 -12.63
CA SER A 60 13.48 -0.84 -13.86
C SER A 60 12.18 -0.15 -14.27
N ILE A 61 11.93 1.08 -13.82
CA ILE A 61 10.97 2.06 -14.39
C ILE A 61 11.16 3.37 -13.59
N GLY A 62 11.66 4.42 -14.24
CA GLY A 62 11.77 5.77 -13.66
C GLY A 62 10.41 6.36 -13.24
N ASP A 63 9.32 5.82 -13.77
CA ASP A 63 7.95 6.33 -13.56
C ASP A 63 7.34 5.93 -12.20
N LEU A 64 7.97 5.00 -11.46
CA LEU A 64 7.41 4.49 -10.20
C LEU A 64 7.60 5.48 -9.05
N ALA A 65 8.67 6.27 -9.07
CA ALA A 65 8.94 7.28 -8.04
C ALA A 65 7.90 8.41 -8.06
N GLU A 66 7.44 8.81 -9.25
CA GLU A 66 6.46 9.89 -9.44
C GLU A 66 5.05 9.48 -9.00
N GLN A 67 4.73 8.18 -9.07
CA GLN A 67 3.44 7.62 -8.64
C GLN A 67 3.44 7.14 -7.19
N THR A 68 4.56 7.25 -6.49
CA THR A 68 4.70 6.84 -5.09
C THR A 68 4.43 8.02 -4.17
N LEU A 69 3.55 7.84 -3.18
CA LEU A 69 3.41 8.81 -2.10
C LEU A 69 4.69 8.81 -1.26
N GLN A 70 5.41 9.93 -1.26
CA GLN A 70 6.68 10.10 -0.56
C GLN A 70 6.54 11.01 0.66
N PHE A 71 7.27 10.68 1.72
CA PHE A 71 7.38 11.50 2.93
C PHE A 71 8.80 11.47 3.46
N LYS A 72 9.21 12.60 4.05
CA LYS A 72 10.51 12.73 4.68
C LYS A 72 10.45 12.18 6.10
N ASP A 73 11.31 11.21 6.40
CA ASP A 73 11.56 10.82 7.78
C ASP A 73 12.27 11.97 8.50
N GLN A 74 11.62 12.53 9.52
CA GLN A 74 12.15 13.66 10.27
C GLN A 74 13.39 13.29 11.10
N LYS A 75 13.54 12.01 11.49
CA LYS A 75 14.68 11.57 12.32
C LYS A 75 15.94 11.36 11.49
N SER A 76 15.82 10.61 10.39
CA SER A 76 16.98 10.30 9.54
C SER A 76 17.22 11.29 8.41
N GLY A 77 16.21 12.11 8.06
CA GLY A 77 16.23 13.00 6.91
C GLY A 77 16.05 12.29 5.57
N ARG A 78 15.92 10.96 5.54
CA ARG A 78 15.76 10.15 4.34
C ARG A 78 14.33 10.20 3.81
N GLN A 79 14.16 9.89 2.53
CA GLN A 79 12.85 9.77 1.89
C GLN A 79 12.30 8.34 2.05
N LEU A 80 11.08 8.25 2.55
CA LEU A 80 10.28 7.03 2.59
C LEU A 80 9.22 7.08 1.50
N GLY A 81 8.92 5.93 0.90
CA GLY A 81 7.84 5.74 -0.05
C GLY A 81 6.81 4.74 0.49
N LEU A 82 5.53 5.01 0.24
CA LEU A 82 4.47 4.03 0.42
C LEU A 82 4.49 3.04 -0.76
N ARG A 83 4.60 1.74 -0.47
CA ARG A 83 4.60 0.70 -1.50
C ARG A 83 3.32 0.77 -2.34
N VAL A 84 3.46 1.01 -3.64
CA VAL A 84 2.34 1.02 -4.58
C VAL A 84 1.91 -0.42 -4.87
N ILE A 85 0.64 -0.73 -4.62
CA ILE A 85 -0.01 -1.93 -5.16
C ILE A 85 -0.64 -1.47 -6.47
N ARG A 86 -0.13 -1.91 -7.62
CA ARG A 86 -0.82 -1.63 -8.89
C ARG A 86 -2.22 -2.24 -8.81
N GLN A 87 -3.27 -1.43 -8.91
CA GLN A 87 -4.56 -1.97 -9.30
C GLN A 87 -4.40 -2.42 -10.75
N CYS A 88 -4.59 -3.71 -11.01
CA CYS A 88 -4.79 -4.17 -12.39
C CYS A 88 -6.06 -3.48 -12.90
N GLN A 89 -5.92 -2.61 -13.89
CA GLN A 89 -7.05 -2.17 -14.71
C GLN A 89 -7.51 -3.31 -15.61
#